data_AF-A0A6P1YRZ7-F1
#
_entry.id   AF-A0A6P1YRZ7-F1
#
_cell.length_a   1.000
_cell.length_b   1.000
_cell.length_c   1.000
_cell.angle_alpha   90.00
_cell.angle_beta   90.00
_cell.angle_gamma   90.00
#
_symmetry.space_group_name_H-M   'P 1'
#
loop_
_entity.id
_entity.type
_entity.pdbx_description
1 polymer ?
#
loop_
_entity_poly.entity_id
_entity_poly.type
_entity_poly.pdbx_seq_one_letter_code
_entity_poly.pdbx_strand_id
1 'polypeptide(L)'
;MADSEITTSLSRPSRRDVLSAALMTIGGTSFSSAAAESQDHGAADAAFLAWKAWRAAHRRTLALCRKQQRLEAELARTIGFPQAVLVAAELQSARRISSLREFDELAADVPSLFTRRDEVTAALRAHQQRWDDADCAIGYSVTRQEEAAASAYEERLIARLFAADTTSLRGLSAKLDVLIAIGADGAEGRHFPWPELRRIRRDVARLVQLQRHDAFGLTI
;
A
#
# COMPACT_ATOMS: atom_id res chain seq x y z
N MET A 1 22.11 7.50 -26.19
CA MET A 1 21.03 6.53 -25.95
C MET A 1 21.50 5.60 -24.85
N ALA A 2 21.08 5.88 -23.62
CA ALA A 2 21.23 5.06 -22.42
C ALA A 2 20.21 5.57 -21.40
N ASP A 3 19.47 4.62 -20.82
CA ASP A 3 18.48 4.78 -19.76
C ASP A 3 19.12 5.27 -18.45
N SER A 4 18.34 5.94 -17.58
CA SER A 4 18.15 5.54 -16.16
C SER A 4 17.31 6.55 -15.37
N GLU A 5 16.08 6.11 -15.07
CA GLU A 5 15.41 6.07 -13.76
C GLU A 5 15.81 7.09 -12.67
N ILE A 6 14.92 8.06 -12.39
CA ILE A 6 14.90 8.77 -11.12
C ILE A 6 13.80 8.14 -10.25
N THR A 7 14.23 7.22 -9.38
CA THR A 7 13.43 6.66 -8.29
C THR A 7 13.82 7.36 -7.00
N THR A 8 12.88 8.10 -6.39
CA THR A 8 12.80 8.27 -4.93
C THR A 8 11.33 8.42 -4.51
N SER A 9 10.52 7.44 -4.89
CA SER A 9 9.46 6.97 -4.00
C SER A 9 10.01 5.72 -3.35
N LEU A 10 10.18 5.75 -2.03
CA LEU A 10 10.53 4.56 -1.25
C LEU A 10 9.51 3.47 -1.62
N SER A 11 9.95 2.46 -2.37
CA SER A 11 9.19 1.23 -2.57
C SER A 11 9.08 0.56 -1.20
N ARG A 12 8.03 0.94 -0.46
CA ARG A 12 7.46 0.06 0.56
C ARG A 12 7.22 -1.29 -0.12
N PRO A 13 7.41 -2.42 0.57
CA PRO A 13 6.97 -3.70 0.04
C PRO A 13 5.54 -3.54 -0.45
N SER A 14 5.30 -3.86 -1.71
CA SER A 14 3.97 -3.76 -2.28
C SER A 14 3.08 -4.68 -1.46
N ARG A 15 1.80 -4.37 -1.30
CA ARG A 15 0.82 -5.28 -0.65
C ARG A 15 0.86 -6.70 -1.26
N ARG A 16 1.39 -6.84 -2.48
CA ARG A 16 1.70 -8.10 -3.15
C ARG A 16 2.90 -8.88 -2.60
N ASP A 17 3.93 -8.24 -2.03
CA ASP A 17 5.06 -8.95 -1.41
C ASP A 17 4.62 -9.72 -0.16
N VAL A 18 3.64 -9.16 0.57
CA VAL A 18 2.96 -9.83 1.69
C VAL A 18 2.08 -10.98 1.19
N LEU A 19 1.38 -10.82 0.06
CA LEU A 19 0.61 -11.90 -0.55
C LEU A 19 1.50 -13.02 -1.09
N SER A 20 2.62 -12.70 -1.73
CA SER A 20 3.60 -13.67 -2.22
C SER A 20 4.22 -14.44 -1.06
N ALA A 21 4.62 -13.75 0.02
CA ALA A 21 5.11 -14.42 1.24
C ALA A 21 4.05 -15.34 1.88
N ALA A 22 2.80 -14.89 1.96
CA ALA A 22 1.71 -15.71 2.48
C ALA A 22 1.40 -16.93 1.58
N LEU A 23 1.42 -16.77 0.26
CA LEU A 23 1.19 -17.86 -0.70
C LEU A 23 2.33 -18.89 -0.69
N MET A 24 3.58 -18.48 -0.48
CA MET A 24 4.72 -19.39 -0.33
C MET A 24 4.61 -20.29 0.91
N THR A 25 3.83 -19.90 1.92
CA THR A 25 3.57 -20.74 3.10
C THR A 25 2.50 -21.81 2.82
N ILE A 26 1.65 -21.60 1.81
CA ILE A 26 0.57 -22.52 1.41
C ILE A 26 1.08 -23.58 0.40
N GLY A 27 2.12 -23.27 -0.37
CA GLY A 27 2.67 -24.16 -1.41
C GLY A 27 3.36 -25.45 -0.94
N GLY A 28 3.48 -25.68 0.37
CA GLY A 28 4.20 -26.83 0.95
C GLY A 28 3.34 -28.03 1.36
N THR A 29 2.02 -27.88 1.50
CA THR A 29 1.17 -28.99 1.94
C THR A 29 0.59 -29.72 0.73
N SER A 30 1.24 -30.82 0.36
CA SER A 30 0.64 -31.88 -0.46
C SER A 30 -0.78 -32.16 0.02
N PHE A 31 -1.71 -32.32 -0.92
CA PHE A 31 -3.10 -32.69 -0.69
C PHE A 31 -3.18 -34.13 -0.14
N SER A 32 -2.75 -34.33 1.10
CA SER A 32 -2.87 -35.61 1.78
C SER A 32 -4.22 -35.61 2.50
N SER A 33 -5.15 -36.38 1.93
CA SER A 33 -6.45 -36.66 2.51
C SER A 33 -6.27 -37.53 3.76
N ALA A 34 -5.94 -36.90 4.89
CA ALA A 34 -6.10 -37.51 6.20
C ALA A 34 -7.41 -36.98 6.80
N ALA A 35 -8.38 -37.88 7.00
CA ALA A 35 -9.62 -37.61 7.69
C ALA A 35 -9.32 -37.15 9.12
N ALA A 36 -9.33 -35.84 9.34
CA ALA A 36 -9.26 -35.25 10.67
C ALA A 36 -10.69 -35.02 11.16
N GLU A 37 -11.00 -35.66 12.28
CA GLU A 37 -12.26 -35.58 13.01
C GLU A 37 -12.69 -34.12 13.20
N SER A 38 -13.95 -33.85 12.88
CA SER A 38 -14.59 -32.55 13.09
C SER A 38 -14.69 -32.26 14.58
N GLN A 39 -13.72 -31.51 15.11
CA GLN A 39 -13.86 -30.86 16.40
C GLN A 39 -14.00 -29.34 16.25
N ASP A 40 -15.09 -28.88 16.85
CA ASP A 40 -15.45 -27.52 17.23
C ASP A 40 -16.12 -26.60 16.19
N HIS A 41 -17.46 -26.63 16.21
CA HIS A 41 -18.32 -25.58 15.64
C HIS A 41 -18.12 -24.20 16.33
N GLY A 42 -17.33 -24.11 17.42
CA GLY A 42 -16.86 -22.86 18.05
C GLY A 42 -15.63 -22.21 17.40
N ALA A 43 -14.85 -22.97 16.61
CA ALA A 43 -13.80 -22.46 15.71
C ALA A 43 -14.37 -21.85 14.41
N ALA A 44 -15.70 -21.89 14.24
CA ALA A 44 -16.42 -21.08 13.27
C ALA A 44 -16.27 -19.59 13.64
N ASP A 45 -15.51 -18.74 12.98
CA ASP A 45 -14.92 -18.81 11.65
C ASP A 45 -13.75 -17.81 11.73
N ALA A 46 -12.60 -18.26 12.22
CA ALA A 46 -11.44 -17.39 12.53
C ALA A 46 -11.03 -16.56 11.30
N ALA A 47 -11.11 -17.14 10.11
CA ALA A 47 -10.91 -16.44 8.84
C ALA A 47 -11.94 -15.34 8.62
N PHE A 48 -13.23 -15.60 8.87
CA PHE A 48 -14.28 -14.58 8.75
C PHE A 48 -14.22 -13.48 9.82
N LEU A 49 -13.79 -13.80 11.06
CA LEU A 49 -13.53 -12.78 12.08
C LEU A 49 -12.33 -11.90 11.67
N ALA A 50 -11.25 -12.51 11.19
CA ALA A 50 -10.12 -11.78 10.63
C ALA A 50 -10.53 -10.91 9.42
N TRP A 51 -11.42 -11.41 8.57
CA TRP A 51 -11.99 -10.67 7.43
C TRP A 51 -12.82 -9.46 7.87
N LYS A 52 -13.69 -9.62 8.88
CA LYS A 52 -14.46 -8.48 9.40
C LYS A 52 -13.55 -7.38 9.92
N ALA A 53 -12.53 -7.75 10.69
CA ALA A 53 -11.51 -6.83 11.18
C ALA A 53 -10.76 -6.19 10.02
N TRP A 54 -10.35 -6.98 9.02
CA TRP A 54 -9.66 -6.50 7.82
C TRP A 54 -10.51 -5.48 7.06
N ARG A 55 -11.80 -5.72 6.82
CA ARG A 55 -12.65 -4.75 6.11
C ARG A 55 -12.73 -3.40 6.81
N ALA A 56 -12.78 -3.41 8.15
CA ALA A 56 -12.79 -2.18 8.93
C ALA A 56 -11.43 -1.45 8.81
N ALA A 57 -10.33 -2.20 8.93
CA ALA A 57 -8.98 -1.67 8.76
C ALA A 57 -8.77 -1.13 7.33
N HIS A 58 -9.10 -1.89 6.30
CA HIS A 58 -8.99 -1.51 4.89
C HIS A 58 -9.72 -0.20 4.58
N ARG A 59 -10.96 -0.03 5.06
CA ARG A 59 -11.69 1.24 4.91
C ARG A 59 -10.97 2.41 5.59
N ARG A 60 -10.42 2.18 6.79
CA ARG A 60 -9.64 3.19 7.51
C ARG A 60 -8.36 3.53 6.75
N THR A 61 -7.62 2.54 6.25
CA THR A 61 -6.40 2.74 5.44
C THR A 61 -6.72 3.56 4.18
N LEU A 62 -7.78 3.22 3.44
CA LEU A 62 -8.19 3.98 2.25
C LEU A 62 -8.58 5.43 2.59
N ALA A 63 -9.27 5.66 3.71
CA ALA A 63 -9.63 7.01 4.13
C ALA A 63 -8.39 7.84 4.51
N LEU A 64 -7.45 7.24 5.24
CA LEU A 64 -6.18 7.88 5.61
C LEU A 64 -5.29 8.14 4.41
N CYS A 65 -5.21 7.20 3.46
CA CYS A 65 -4.48 7.37 2.21
C CYS A 65 -5.02 8.57 1.41
N ARG A 66 -6.34 8.67 1.23
CA ARG A 66 -6.96 9.82 0.54
C ARG A 66 -6.72 11.14 1.28
N LYS A 67 -6.74 11.11 2.62
CA LYS A 67 -6.45 12.29 3.45
C LYS A 67 -4.99 12.71 3.29
N GLN A 68 -4.05 11.77 3.37
CA GLN A 68 -2.62 12.01 3.17
C GLN A 68 -2.35 12.59 1.78
N GLN A 69 -2.91 12.00 0.71
CA GLN A 69 -2.75 12.49 -0.67
C GLN A 69 -3.30 13.91 -0.85
N ARG A 70 -4.42 14.25 -0.20
CA ARG A 70 -4.97 15.60 -0.24
C ARG A 70 -4.03 16.60 0.43
N LEU A 71 -3.53 16.28 1.62
CA LEU A 71 -2.61 17.15 2.36
C LEU A 71 -1.27 17.29 1.62
N GLU A 72 -0.78 16.23 0.99
CA GLU A 72 0.40 16.27 0.12
C GLU A 72 0.21 17.22 -1.06
N ALA A 73 -0.91 17.08 -1.76
CA ALA A 73 -1.26 17.94 -2.89
C ALA A 73 -1.40 19.40 -2.44
N GLU A 74 -1.91 19.64 -1.23
CA GLU A 74 -2.01 20.97 -0.64
C GLU A 74 -0.64 21.57 -0.35
N LEU A 75 0.29 20.83 0.29
CA LEU A 75 1.67 21.28 0.50
C LEU A 75 2.39 21.56 -0.82
N ALA A 76 2.29 20.63 -1.78
CA ALA A 76 2.92 20.76 -3.09
C ALA A 76 2.39 21.98 -3.85
N ARG A 77 1.10 22.30 -3.71
CA ARG A 77 0.49 23.48 -4.33
C ARG A 77 0.86 24.79 -3.64
N THR A 78 0.96 24.79 -2.31
CA THR A 78 1.15 26.02 -1.51
C THR A 78 2.62 26.39 -1.35
N ILE A 79 3.47 25.42 -1.05
CA ILE A 79 4.89 25.61 -0.81
C ILE A 79 5.72 25.17 -2.03
N GLY A 80 5.30 24.08 -2.69
CA GLY A 80 6.13 23.41 -3.70
C GLY A 80 7.21 22.55 -3.05
N PHE A 81 7.69 21.52 -3.75
CA PHE A 81 8.73 20.64 -3.19
C PHE A 81 10.02 21.42 -2.91
N PRO A 82 10.73 21.11 -1.80
CA PRO A 82 11.99 21.76 -1.46
C PRO A 82 12.98 21.78 -2.63
N GLN A 83 13.31 22.99 -3.09
CA GLN A 83 14.23 23.23 -4.19
C GLN A 83 14.91 24.59 -4.06
N ALA A 84 16.13 24.70 -4.58
CA ALA A 84 16.87 25.93 -4.78
C ALA A 84 16.95 26.26 -6.27
N VAL A 85 16.89 27.55 -6.61
CA VAL A 85 17.09 28.02 -7.99
C VAL A 85 18.50 28.57 -8.10
N LEU A 86 19.32 27.93 -8.93
CA LEU A 86 20.69 28.34 -9.22
C LEU A 86 20.73 29.09 -10.55
N VAL A 87 21.17 30.34 -10.49
CA VAL A 87 21.46 31.17 -11.67
C VAL A 87 22.96 31.45 -11.64
N ALA A 88 23.66 31.07 -12.71
CA ALA A 88 25.09 31.24 -12.86
C ALA A 88 25.40 31.51 -14.34
N ALA A 89 26.45 32.27 -14.65
CA ALA A 89 26.79 32.64 -16.02
C ALA A 89 27.21 31.42 -16.86
N GLU A 90 27.71 30.39 -16.17
CA GLU A 90 28.16 29.12 -16.71
C GLU A 90 27.00 28.19 -17.07
N LEU A 91 25.79 28.49 -16.60
CA LEU A 91 24.59 27.72 -16.89
C LEU A 91 23.80 28.37 -18.03
N GLN A 92 23.41 27.57 -19.03
CA GLN A 92 22.59 28.03 -20.15
C GLN A 92 21.22 28.57 -19.72
N SER A 93 20.70 28.11 -18.57
CA SER A 93 19.44 28.57 -17.98
C SER A 93 19.43 28.34 -16.47
N ALA A 94 18.51 29.01 -15.77
CA ALA A 94 18.31 28.81 -14.34
C ALA A 94 18.00 27.34 -14.04
N ARG A 95 18.82 26.72 -13.18
CA ARG A 95 18.69 25.31 -12.81
C ARG A 95 17.95 25.19 -11.48
N ARG A 96 16.95 24.30 -11.42
CA ARG A 96 16.35 23.89 -10.15
C ARG A 96 17.13 22.73 -9.58
N ILE A 97 17.54 22.85 -8.34
CA ILE A 97 18.30 21.87 -7.57
C ILE A 97 17.40 21.40 -6.43
N SER A 98 17.15 20.11 -6.37
CA SER A 98 16.30 19.48 -5.36
C SER A 98 17.10 18.88 -4.19
N SER A 99 18.40 18.68 -4.36
CA SER A 99 19.28 18.10 -3.34
C SER A 99 20.73 18.57 -3.47
N LEU A 100 21.51 18.47 -2.39
CA LEU A 100 22.94 18.75 -2.46
C LEU A 100 23.70 17.75 -3.34
N ARG A 101 23.21 16.51 -3.43
CA ARG A 101 23.78 15.51 -4.34
C ARG A 101 23.69 15.97 -5.80
N GLU A 102 22.51 16.40 -6.22
CA GLU A 102 22.28 16.93 -7.58
C GLU A 102 23.16 18.16 -7.86
N PHE A 103 23.35 19.01 -6.85
CA PHE A 103 24.28 20.13 -6.96
C PHE A 103 25.74 19.67 -7.11
N ASP A 104 26.21 18.75 -6.28
CA ASP A 104 27.59 18.26 -6.31
C ASP A 104 27.89 17.54 -7.65
N GLU A 105 26.90 16.81 -8.20
CA GLU A 105 26.97 16.23 -9.55
C GLU A 105 27.08 17.30 -10.63
N LEU A 106 26.26 18.35 -10.59
CA LEU A 106 26.34 19.46 -11.53
C LEU A 106 27.66 20.25 -11.41
N ALA A 107 28.15 20.44 -10.18
CA ALA A 107 29.40 21.14 -9.90
C ALA A 107 30.63 20.33 -10.31
N ALA A 108 30.54 19.01 -10.43
CA ALA A 108 31.60 18.19 -10.99
C ALA A 108 31.88 18.53 -12.47
N ASP A 109 30.82 18.79 -13.25
CA ASP A 109 30.92 19.23 -14.64
C ASP A 109 31.28 20.72 -14.77
N VAL A 110 30.91 21.54 -13.78
CA VAL A 110 31.17 22.98 -13.74
C VAL A 110 31.79 23.39 -12.39
N PRO A 111 33.11 23.22 -12.19
CA PRO A 111 33.75 23.41 -10.89
C PRO A 111 33.64 24.80 -10.27
N SER A 112 33.39 25.85 -11.08
CA SER A 112 33.17 27.21 -10.54
C SER A 112 31.93 27.29 -9.64
N LEU A 113 30.96 26.39 -9.83
CA LEU A 113 29.74 26.34 -9.03
C LEU A 113 30.00 25.99 -7.57
N PHE A 114 31.10 25.29 -7.23
CA PHE A 114 31.40 24.92 -5.83
C PHE A 114 31.44 26.13 -4.89
N THR A 115 31.78 27.33 -5.40
CA THR A 115 31.73 28.58 -4.63
C THR A 115 30.33 28.94 -4.12
N ARG A 116 29.27 28.44 -4.78
CA ARG A 116 27.85 28.70 -4.48
C ARG A 116 27.23 27.64 -3.56
N ARG A 117 28.00 26.65 -3.10
CA ARG A 117 27.49 25.50 -2.35
C ARG A 117 26.76 25.89 -1.06
N ASP A 118 27.31 26.85 -0.31
CA ASP A 118 26.71 27.32 0.94
C ASP A 118 25.39 28.06 0.69
N GLU A 119 25.31 28.84 -0.40
CA GLU A 119 24.09 29.51 -0.80
C GLU A 119 23.00 28.52 -1.19
N VAL A 120 23.34 27.49 -1.99
CA VAL A 120 22.39 26.42 -2.37
C VAL A 120 21.94 25.65 -1.13
N THR A 121 22.86 25.34 -0.21
CA THR A 121 22.54 24.68 1.06
C THR A 121 21.57 25.51 1.89
N ALA A 122 21.83 26.81 2.04
CA ALA A 122 20.96 27.72 2.78
C ALA A 122 19.58 27.85 2.13
N ALA A 123 19.52 27.95 0.80
CA ALA A 123 18.27 28.03 0.06
C ALA A 123 17.42 26.76 0.22
N LEU A 124 18.04 25.58 0.12
CA LEU A 124 17.37 24.30 0.34
C LEU A 124 16.84 24.19 1.78
N ARG A 125 17.64 24.54 2.79
CA ARG A 125 17.23 24.53 4.19
C ARG A 125 16.08 25.51 4.47
N ALA A 126 16.16 26.73 3.94
CA ALA A 126 15.10 27.72 4.10
C ALA A 126 13.78 27.25 3.46
N HIS A 127 13.85 26.55 2.32
CA HIS A 127 12.67 25.94 1.71
C HIS A 127 12.14 24.79 2.56
N GLN A 128 13.00 23.88 2.99
CA GLN A 128 12.62 22.76 3.86
C GLN A 128 11.91 23.26 5.12
N GLN A 129 12.43 24.32 5.76
CA GLN A 129 11.79 24.90 6.94
C GLN A 129 10.35 25.37 6.64
N ARG A 130 10.12 26.08 5.53
CA ARG A 130 8.77 26.50 5.13
C ARG A 130 7.84 25.31 4.88
N TRP A 131 8.38 24.23 4.31
CA TRP A 131 7.62 23.00 4.10
C TRP A 131 7.27 22.34 5.43
N ASP A 132 8.23 22.25 6.35
CA ASP A 132 8.04 21.64 7.67
C ASP A 132 7.08 22.46 8.54
N ASP A 133 7.15 23.79 8.48
CA ASP A 133 6.23 24.69 9.18
C ASP A 133 4.79 24.52 8.64
N ALA A 134 4.63 24.43 7.32
CA ALA A 134 3.33 24.20 6.70
C ALA A 134 2.79 22.79 7.01
N ASP A 135 3.66 21.78 7.00
CA ASP A 135 3.32 20.41 7.43
C ASP A 135 2.85 20.40 8.89
N CYS A 136 3.60 21.03 9.80
CA CYS A 136 3.20 21.17 11.21
C CYS A 136 1.81 21.81 11.36
N ALA A 137 1.49 22.80 10.50
CA ALA A 137 0.20 23.48 10.53
C ALA A 137 -0.96 22.61 10.02
N ILE A 138 -0.76 21.79 8.98
CA ILE A 138 -1.85 21.00 8.35
C ILE A 138 -1.87 19.52 8.77
N GLY A 139 -0.83 19.04 9.44
CA GLY A 139 -0.71 17.68 9.96
C GLY A 139 -0.48 16.61 8.89
N TYR A 140 0.30 16.91 7.85
CA TYR A 140 0.58 15.96 6.77
C TYR A 140 1.41 14.77 7.25
N SER A 141 2.54 14.99 7.91
CA SER A 141 3.43 13.95 8.40
C SER A 141 2.76 13.07 9.45
N VAL A 142 1.93 13.65 10.32
CA VAL A 142 1.12 12.89 11.29
C VAL A 142 0.14 11.97 10.55
N THR A 143 -0.60 12.50 9.58
CA THR A 143 -1.55 11.70 8.78
C THR A 143 -0.81 10.60 7.98
N ARG A 144 0.38 10.88 7.46
CA ARG A 144 1.23 9.91 6.77
C ARG A 144 1.67 8.79 7.72
N GLN A 145 1.98 9.09 8.98
CA GLN A 145 2.32 8.09 9.99
C GLN A 145 1.09 7.24 10.37
N GLU A 146 -0.08 7.85 10.54
CA GLU A 146 -1.33 7.13 10.80
C GLU A 146 -1.70 6.19 9.65
N GLU A 147 -1.53 6.65 8.40
CA GLU A 147 -1.73 5.83 7.20
C GLU A 147 -0.78 4.62 7.19
N ALA A 148 0.50 4.84 7.48
CA ALA A 148 1.49 3.77 7.55
C ALA A 148 1.15 2.74 8.63
N ALA A 149 0.73 3.20 9.82
CA ALA A 149 0.30 2.33 10.91
C ALA A 149 -0.97 1.55 10.56
N ALA A 150 -1.93 2.17 9.87
CA ALA A 150 -3.14 1.51 9.39
C ALA A 150 -2.84 0.45 8.33
N SER A 151 -1.94 0.74 7.38
CA SER A 151 -1.49 -0.24 6.37
C SER A 151 -0.79 -1.43 7.03
N ALA A 152 0.13 -1.19 7.96
CA ALA A 152 0.82 -2.26 8.69
C ALA A 152 -0.15 -3.13 9.51
N TYR A 153 -1.19 -2.53 10.10
CA TYR A 153 -2.25 -3.28 10.79
C TYR A 153 -3.09 -4.10 9.81
N GLU A 154 -3.46 -3.52 8.67
CA GLU A 154 -4.17 -4.21 7.58
C GLU A 154 -3.39 -5.44 7.09
N GLU A 155 -2.07 -5.31 6.86
CA GLU A 155 -1.18 -6.40 6.44
C GLU A 155 -1.16 -7.56 7.44
N ARG A 156 -1.10 -7.27 8.75
CA ARG A 156 -1.18 -8.32 9.79
C ARG A 156 -2.51 -9.06 9.75
N LEU A 157 -3.61 -8.35 9.48
CA LEU A 157 -4.94 -8.96 9.38
C LEU A 157 -5.06 -9.85 8.14
N ILE A 158 -4.46 -9.43 7.02
CA ILE A 158 -4.35 -10.22 5.80
C ILE A 158 -3.58 -11.52 6.09
N ALA A 159 -2.39 -11.42 6.69
CA ALA A 159 -1.59 -12.59 7.05
C ALA A 159 -2.36 -13.56 7.95
N ARG A 160 -3.03 -13.05 9.01
CA ARG A 160 -3.85 -13.87 9.91
C ARG A 160 -5.02 -14.55 9.20
N LEU A 161 -5.67 -13.85 8.26
CA LEU A 161 -6.78 -14.39 7.49
C LEU A 161 -6.33 -15.55 6.57
N PHE A 162 -5.16 -15.44 5.93
CA PHE A 162 -4.65 -16.51 5.08
C PHE A 162 -4.07 -17.69 5.85
N ALA A 163 -3.49 -17.45 7.03
CA ALA A 163 -2.99 -18.49 7.93
C ALA A 163 -4.12 -19.28 8.63
N ALA A 164 -5.33 -18.72 8.76
CA ALA A 164 -6.45 -19.42 9.36
C ALA A 164 -6.95 -20.56 8.46
N ASP A 165 -7.07 -21.76 9.00
CA ASP A 165 -7.72 -22.88 8.31
C ASP A 165 -9.17 -22.55 7.99
N THR A 166 -9.65 -23.01 6.83
CA THR A 166 -10.99 -22.73 6.34
C THR A 166 -11.66 -24.00 5.86
N THR A 167 -12.54 -24.55 6.69
CA THR A 167 -13.45 -25.66 6.34
C THR A 167 -14.84 -25.16 5.94
N SER A 168 -15.07 -23.84 5.93
CA SER A 168 -16.36 -23.22 5.63
C SER A 168 -16.35 -22.43 4.31
N LEU A 169 -17.48 -22.46 3.58
CA LEU A 169 -17.68 -21.62 2.39
C LEU A 169 -17.59 -20.12 2.72
N ARG A 170 -17.96 -19.73 3.94
CA ARG A 170 -17.87 -18.34 4.41
C ARG A 170 -16.42 -17.88 4.56
N GLY A 171 -15.54 -18.72 5.11
CA GLY A 171 -14.11 -18.48 5.21
C GLY A 171 -13.43 -18.41 3.83
N LEU A 172 -13.82 -19.29 2.90
CA LEU A 172 -13.34 -19.24 1.51
C LEU A 172 -13.78 -17.96 0.80
N SER A 173 -15.05 -17.56 0.96
CA SER A 173 -15.57 -16.30 0.41
C SER A 173 -14.81 -15.10 0.95
N ALA A 174 -14.51 -15.09 2.25
CA ALA A 174 -13.70 -14.06 2.90
C ALA A 174 -12.27 -13.98 2.32
N LYS A 175 -11.60 -15.11 2.13
CA LYS A 175 -10.26 -15.16 1.49
C LYS A 175 -10.27 -14.61 0.07
N LEU A 176 -11.25 -15.02 -0.74
CA LEU A 176 -11.42 -14.52 -2.10
C LEU A 176 -11.70 -13.01 -2.14
N ASP A 177 -12.51 -12.50 -1.20
CA ASP A 177 -12.82 -11.07 -1.10
C ASP A 177 -11.55 -10.24 -0.89
N VAL A 178 -10.68 -10.67 0.04
CA VAL A 178 -9.40 -10.01 0.31
C VAL A 178 -8.45 -10.10 -0.88
N LEU A 179 -8.31 -11.29 -1.51
CA LEU A 179 -7.45 -11.45 -2.70
C LEU A 179 -7.86 -10.50 -3.83
N ILE A 180 -9.17 -10.41 -4.10
CA ILE A 180 -9.68 -9.53 -5.16
C ILE A 180 -9.44 -8.07 -4.80
N ALA A 181 -9.69 -7.67 -3.56
CA ALA A 181 -9.52 -6.29 -3.13
C ALA A 181 -8.06 -5.83 -3.19
N ILE A 182 -7.11 -6.66 -2.76
CA ILE A 182 -5.69 -6.28 -2.77
C ILE A 182 -5.11 -6.35 -4.19
N GLY A 183 -5.47 -7.39 -4.94
CA GLY A 183 -4.82 -7.67 -6.21
C GLY A 183 -5.31 -6.80 -7.37
N ALA A 184 -6.59 -6.40 -7.35
CA ALA A 184 -7.18 -5.56 -8.40
C ALA A 184 -6.67 -4.11 -8.41
N ASP A 185 -6.07 -3.64 -7.32
CA ASP A 185 -5.52 -2.28 -7.18
C ASP A 185 -4.07 -2.14 -7.72
N GLY A 186 -3.45 -3.22 -8.21
CA GLY A 186 -2.07 -3.20 -8.72
C GLY A 186 -1.93 -2.82 -10.20
N ALA A 187 -0.79 -2.24 -10.58
CA ALA A 187 -0.47 -1.70 -11.91
C ALA A 187 -0.62 -2.72 -13.08
N GLU A 188 -0.56 -4.02 -12.81
CA GLU A 188 -0.67 -5.09 -13.82
C GLU A 188 -2.11 -5.59 -14.04
N GLY A 189 -3.12 -4.86 -13.57
CA GLY A 189 -4.53 -5.29 -13.49
C GLY A 189 -5.22 -5.75 -14.80
N ARG A 190 -4.53 -5.74 -15.95
CA ARG A 190 -5.06 -6.21 -17.24
C ARG A 190 -4.81 -7.68 -17.55
N HIS A 191 -3.75 -8.32 -17.01
CA HIS A 191 -3.38 -9.69 -17.38
C HIS A 191 -3.83 -10.76 -16.38
N PHE A 192 -4.37 -10.37 -15.23
CA PHE A 192 -4.82 -11.28 -14.20
C PHE A 192 -6.33 -11.55 -14.31
N PRO A 193 -6.83 -12.78 -14.07
CA PRO A 193 -8.24 -13.17 -14.28
C PRO A 193 -9.19 -12.64 -13.18
N TRP A 194 -9.21 -11.32 -12.97
CA TRP A 194 -10.11 -10.66 -12.03
C TRP A 194 -11.60 -10.88 -12.32
N PRO A 195 -12.07 -10.87 -13.60
CA PRO A 195 -13.47 -11.17 -13.90
C PRO A 195 -13.88 -12.57 -13.42
N GLU A 196 -13.02 -13.57 -13.62
CA GLU A 196 -13.24 -14.97 -13.25
C GLU A 196 -13.27 -15.13 -11.73
N LEU A 197 -12.29 -14.56 -11.01
CA LEU A 197 -12.29 -14.57 -9.54
C LEU A 197 -13.55 -13.91 -8.96
N ARG A 198 -14.01 -12.81 -9.56
CA ARG A 198 -15.26 -12.16 -9.14
C ARG A 198 -16.50 -13.01 -9.41
N ARG A 199 -16.49 -13.85 -10.45
CA ARG A 199 -17.55 -14.85 -10.72
C ARG A 199 -17.52 -15.94 -9.65
N ILE A 200 -16.36 -16.54 -9.40
CA ILE A 200 -16.18 -17.57 -8.36
C ILE A 200 -16.64 -17.05 -6.99
N ARG A 201 -16.26 -15.83 -6.59
CA ARG A 201 -16.73 -15.22 -5.33
C ARG A 201 -18.27 -15.10 -5.28
N ARG A 202 -18.91 -14.74 -6.39
CA ARG A 202 -20.38 -14.64 -6.49
C ARG A 202 -21.04 -16.02 -6.36
N ASP A 203 -20.48 -17.04 -7.00
CA ASP A 203 -21.01 -18.40 -6.93
C ASP A 203 -20.87 -18.99 -5.52
N VAL A 204 -19.73 -18.80 -4.87
CA VAL A 204 -19.54 -19.18 -3.46
C VAL A 204 -20.54 -18.45 -2.55
N ALA A 205 -20.78 -17.15 -2.76
CA ALA A 205 -21.77 -16.40 -2.00
C ALA A 205 -23.21 -16.93 -2.19
N ARG A 206 -23.56 -17.36 -3.41
CA ARG A 206 -24.85 -18.01 -3.70
C ARG A 206 -24.98 -19.35 -2.97
N LEU A 207 -23.94 -20.18 -2.98
CA LEU A 207 -23.94 -21.47 -2.27
C LEU A 207 -24.06 -21.28 -0.74
N VAL A 208 -23.41 -20.27 -0.17
CA VAL A 208 -23.59 -19.90 1.25
C VAL A 208 -25.05 -19.52 1.57
N GLN A 209 -25.75 -18.86 0.65
CA GLN A 209 -27.16 -18.52 0.84
C GLN A 209 -28.04 -19.78 0.80
N LEU A 210 -27.81 -20.68 -0.15
CA LEU A 210 -28.58 -21.93 -0.28
C LEU A 210 -28.42 -22.84 0.95
N GLN A 211 -27.20 -23.04 1.44
CA GLN A 211 -26.97 -23.84 2.67
C GLN A 211 -27.68 -23.27 3.91
N ARG A 212 -27.88 -21.96 3.98
CA ARG A 212 -28.65 -21.35 5.07
C ARG A 212 -30.13 -21.70 4.94
N HIS A 213 -30.68 -21.68 3.73
CA HIS A 213 -32.08 -22.03 3.49
C HIS A 213 -32.39 -23.50 3.79
N ASP A 214 -31.50 -24.43 3.41
CA ASP A 214 -31.69 -25.85 3.70
C ASP A 214 -31.65 -26.16 5.20
N ALA A 215 -30.81 -25.44 5.97
CA ALA A 215 -30.73 -25.57 7.42
C ALA A 215 -31.99 -25.07 8.15
N PHE A 216 -32.77 -24.15 7.57
CA PHE A 216 -34.03 -23.66 8.13
C PHE A 216 -35.27 -24.39 7.58
N GLY A 217 -35.12 -25.26 6.56
CA GLY A 217 -36.21 -25.98 5.91
C GLY A 217 -36.50 -27.38 6.47
N LEU A 218 -35.69 -27.89 7.40
CA LEU A 218 -35.78 -29.25 7.96
C LEU A 218 -36.32 -29.29 9.41
N THR A 219 -37.20 -28.37 9.77
CA THR A 219 -37.98 -28.45 11.01
C THR A 219 -39.46 -28.66 10.66
N ILE A 220 -39.82 -29.91 10.34
CA ILE A 220 -41.20 -30.41 10.34
C ILE A 220 -41.20 -31.76 11.07
#